data_AF-A0A9Q9ER83-F1
#
_entry.id   AF-A0A9Q9ER83-F1
#
_cell.length_a   1.000
_cell.length_b   1.000
_cell.length_c   1.000
_cell.angle_alpha   90.00
_cell.angle_beta   90.00
_cell.angle_gamma   90.00
#
_symmetry.space_group_name_H-M   'P 1'
#
loop_
_entity.id
_entity.type
_entity.pdbx_description
1 polymer ?
#
loop_
_entity_poly.entity_id
_entity_poly.type
_entity_poly.pdbx_seq_one_letter_code
_entity_poly.pdbx_strand_id
1 'polypeptide(L)' 'MKISLVGPQVSKCGGPEDESAIVSVRVVYSDGAETGIAWAEMRTVARVE' A
#
# COMPACT_ATOMS: atom_id res chain seq x y z
N MET A 1 3.60 16.07 16.16
CA MET A 1 3.27 14.85 15.39
C MET A 1 3.25 15.17 13.90
N LYS A 2 4.11 14.49 13.12
CA LYS A 2 4.20 14.60 11.66
C LYS A 2 3.94 13.22 11.05
N ILE A 3 3.09 13.17 10.03
CA ILE A 3 2.83 11.96 9.24
C ILE A 3 3.25 12.26 7.81
N SER A 4 4.01 11.35 7.20
CA SER A 4 4.41 11.42 5.79
C SER A 4 3.98 10.15 5.08
N LEU A 5 3.24 10.32 4.00
CA LEU A 5 2.86 9.23 3.10
C LEU A 5 3.93 9.12 2.03
N VAL A 6 4.55 7.94 1.92
CA VAL A 6 5.41 7.61 0.79
C VAL A 6 4.53 6.89 -0.21
N GLY A 7 4.53 7.41 -1.44
CA GLY A 7 3.54 7.11 -2.47
C GLY A 7 3.31 5.62 -2.73
N PRO A 8 2.15 5.28 -3.31
CA PRO A 8 1.74 3.91 -3.47
C PRO A 8 2.70 3.12 -4.36
N GLN A 9 3.15 1.97 -3.86
CA GLN A 9 3.76 0.94 -4.68
C GLN A 9 2.65 0.02 -5.19
N VAL A 10 2.53 -0.10 -6.51
CA VAL A 10 1.53 -0.96 -7.14
C VAL A 10 2.23 -2.22 -7.63
N SER A 11 1.81 -3.37 -7.11
CA SER A 11 2.30 -4.69 -7.50
C SER A 11 1.17 -5.47 -8.17
N LYS A 12 1.35 -5.82 -9.45
CA LYS A 12 0.42 -6.75 -10.12
C LYS A 12 0.51 -8.12 -9.45
N CYS A 13 -0.63 -8.74 -9.21
CA CYS A 13 -0.73 -10.09 -8.67
C CYS A 13 -1.97 -10.79 -9.27
N GLY A 14 -2.11 -12.09 -9.07
CA GLY A 14 -3.22 -12.84 -9.67
C GLY A 14 -2.82 -13.59 -10.94
N GLY A 15 -3.73 -14.46 -11.38
CA GLY A 15 -3.55 -15.33 -12.53
C GLY A 15 -4.19 -14.75 -13.80
N PRO A 16 -4.06 -15.43 -14.94
CA PRO A 16 -4.61 -14.97 -16.22
C PRO A 16 -6.15 -14.80 -16.23
N GLU A 17 -6.86 -15.39 -15.27
CA GLU A 17 -8.33 -15.28 -15.13
C GLU A 17 -8.78 -14.22 -14.12
N ASP A 18 -7.86 -13.68 -13.32
CA ASP A 18 -8.12 -12.66 -12.29
C ASP A 18 -6.96 -11.65 -12.24
N GLU A 19 -7.06 -10.56 -13.00
CA GLU A 19 -6.09 -9.47 -12.91
C GLU A 19 -6.28 -8.74 -11.58
N SER A 20 -5.29 -8.84 -10.69
CA SER A 20 -5.30 -8.16 -9.40
C SER A 20 -4.12 -7.21 -9.25
N ALA A 21 -4.29 -6.22 -8.38
CA ALA A 21 -3.22 -5.32 -7.98
C ALA A 21 -3.24 -5.15 -6.46
N ILE A 22 -2.05 -5.16 -5.85
CA ILE A 22 -1.85 -4.73 -4.47
C ILE A 22 -1.29 -3.32 -4.53
N VAL A 23 -1.95 -2.40 -3.84
CA VAL A 23 -1.47 -1.03 -3.62
C VAL A 23 -0.97 -0.95 -2.19
N SER A 24 0.34 -0.78 -2.01
CA SER A 24 0.97 -0.65 -0.70
C SER A 24 1.43 0.79 -0.48
N VAL A 25 1.02 1.39 0.65
CA VAL A 25 1.44 2.73 1.07
C VAL A 25 2.27 2.59 2.33
N ARG A 26 3.46 3.19 2.31
CA ARG A 26 4.31 3.27 3.51
C ARG A 26 3.99 4.55 4.26
N VAL A 27 3.57 4.41 5.50
CA VAL A 27 3.32 5.52 6.43
C VAL A 27 4.52 5.67 7.33
N VAL A 28 5.16 6.83 7.30
CA VAL A 28 6.22 7.21 8.24
C VAL A 28 5.64 8.24 9.19
N TYR A 29 5.68 7.97 10.49
CA TYR A 29 5.19 8.90 11.51
C TYR A 29 6.28 9.20 12.53
N SER A 30 6.27 10.43 13.04
CA SER A 30 7.12 10.85 14.15
C SER A 30 6.38 11.83 15.06
N ASP A 31 6.56 11.69 16.36
CA ASP A 31 6.00 12.59 17.36
C ASP A 31 7.05 13.57 17.93
N GLY A 32 8.31 13.44 17.52
CA GLY A 32 9.44 14.23 18.02
C GLY A 32 10.32 13.47 19.03
N ALA A 33 9.84 12.36 19.59
CA ALA A 33 10.61 11.46 20.45
C ALA A 33 10.95 10.16 19.73
N GLU A 34 10.01 9.60 18.97
CA GLU A 34 10.18 8.36 18.23
C GLU A 34 9.84 8.54 16.73
N THR A 35 10.35 7.61 15.92
CA THR A 35 9.98 7.48 14.51
C THR A 35 9.53 6.05 14.26
N GLY A 36 8.33 5.90 13.72
CA GLY A 36 7.74 4.61 13.39
C GLY A 36 7.40 4.49 11.91
N ILE A 37 7.34 3.25 11.45
CA ILE A 37 6.94 2.90 10.08
C ILE A 37 5.77 1.93 10.18
N ALA A 38 4.70 2.22 9.44
CA ALA A 38 3.57 1.32 9.23
C ALA A 38 3.34 1.12 7.74
N TRP A 39 2.74 -0.02 7.39
CA TRP A 39 2.33 -0.33 6.02
C TRP A 39 0.81 -0.47 5.97
N ALA A 40 0.21 0.12 4.95
CA ALA A 40 -1.20 -0.07 4.62
C ALA A 40 -1.27 -0.69 3.22
N GLU A 41 -1.99 -1.80 3.09
CA GLU A 41 -2.13 -2.52 1.83
C GLU A 41 -3.61 -2.64 1.44
N MET A 42 -3.91 -2.37 0.17
CA MET A 42 -5.23 -2.56 -0.41
C MET A 42 -5.10 -3.47 -1.64
N ARG A 43 -5.86 -4.57 -1.65
CA ARG A 43 -5.95 -5.46 -2.80
C ARG A 43 -7.17 -5.11 -3.64
N THR A 44 -6.96 -4.90 -4.93
CA THR A 44 -8.02 -4.74 -5.93
C THR A 44 -8.02 -5.95 -6.85
N VAL A 45 -9.20 -6.49 -7.14
CA VAL A 45 -9.39 -7.61 -8.08
C VAL A 45 -10.29 -7.09 -9.21
N ALA A 46 -9.78 -7.07 -10.44
CA ALA A 46 -10.59 -6.84 -11.62
C ALA A 46 -11.00 -8.21 -12.17
N ARG A 47 -12.29 -8.53 -12.09
CA ARG A 47 -12.84 -9.68 -12.81
C ARG A 47 -13.18 -9.22 -14.22
N VAL A 48 -12.64 -9.91 -15.22
CA VAL A 48 -13.05 -9.73 -16.61
C VAL A 48 -14.32 -10.56 -16.78
N GLU A 49 -15.47 -9.89 -16.96
CA GLU A 49 -16.73 -10.54 -17.36
C GLU A 49 -16.73 -10.87 -18.86
#